data_AF-A0A1F5A2S2-F1
#
_entry.id   AF-A0A1F5A2S2-F1
#
_cell.length_a   1.000
_cell.length_b   1.000
_cell.length_c   1.000
_cell.angle_alpha   90.00
_cell.angle_beta   90.00
_cell.angle_gamma   90.00
#
_symmetry.space_group_name_H-M   'P 1'
#
loop_
_entity.id
_entity.type
_entity.pdbx_description
1 polymer ?
#
loop_
_entity_poly.entity_id
_entity_poly.type
_entity_poly.pdbx_seq_one_letter_code
_entity_poly.pdbx_strand_id
1 'polypeptide(L)'
;MTEEARQHLRAQALELPRRKARGLLLGHRRGGRFFIERIYPCSFRLFPGTRMFRALDGVFEGRIIGFYRSGRLSQSEAGKSPPFACGKLVLEISHDPQKGLILRPAVVEYSKSFFLVPVALAERPKGKR
;
A
#
# COMPACT_ATOMS: atom_id res chain seq x y z
N MET A 1 7.96 7.68 3.90
CA MET A 1 6.65 7.58 4.57
C MET A 1 6.68 8.44 5.81
N THR A 2 5.61 9.18 6.10
CA THR A 2 5.45 9.98 7.31
C THR A 2 5.35 9.10 8.57
N GLU A 3 5.63 9.66 9.74
CA GLU A 3 5.52 8.91 11.00
C GLU A 3 4.06 8.55 11.31
N GLU A 4 3.11 9.47 11.06
CA GLU A 4 1.68 9.24 11.27
C GLU A 4 1.16 8.03 10.46
N ALA A 5 1.45 7.97 9.16
CA ALA A 5 1.10 6.82 8.32
C ALA A 5 1.71 5.52 8.85
N ARG A 6 2.96 5.57 9.34
CA ARG A 6 3.65 4.41 9.92
C ARG A 6 2.97 3.93 11.21
N GLN A 7 2.59 4.85 12.09
CA GLN A 7 1.90 4.54 13.34
C GLN A 7 0.55 3.87 13.07
N HIS A 8 -0.24 4.38 12.12
CA HIS A 8 -1.51 3.76 11.74
C HIS A 8 -1.32 2.35 11.15
N LEU A 9 -0.33 2.15 10.27
CA LEU A 9 -0.02 0.81 9.75
C LEU A 9 0.42 -0.14 10.86
N ARG A 10 1.20 0.35 11.84
CA ARG A 10 1.60 -0.44 13.01
C ARG A 10 0.41 -0.84 13.87
N ALA A 11 -0.50 0.09 14.15
CA ALA A 11 -1.71 -0.18 14.91
C ALA A 11 -2.55 -1.26 14.22
N GLN A 12 -2.78 -1.14 12.91
CA GLN A 12 -3.54 -2.15 12.17
C GLN A 12 -2.84 -3.50 12.06
N ALA A 13 -1.50 -3.52 12.00
CA ALA A 13 -0.75 -4.77 12.01
C ALA A 13 -0.88 -5.50 13.36
N LEU A 14 -1.03 -4.79 14.47
CA LEU A 14 -1.25 -5.36 15.81
C LEU A 14 -2.67 -5.94 15.98
N GLU A 15 -3.64 -5.48 15.21
CA GLU A 15 -5.00 -6.04 15.22
C GLU A 15 -5.11 -7.42 14.52
N LEU A 16 -4.02 -7.93 13.93
CA LEU A 16 -3.96 -9.25 13.33
C LEU A 16 -3.86 -10.35 14.41
N PRO A 17 -4.60 -11.47 14.30
CA PRO A 17 -5.30 -11.96 13.12
C PRO A 17 -6.80 -11.60 13.06
N ARG A 18 -7.31 -10.80 14.01
CA ARG A 18 -8.76 -10.56 14.19
C ARG A 18 -9.41 -9.86 12.99
N ARG A 19 -8.68 -8.95 12.31
CA ARG A 19 -9.15 -8.27 11.11
C ARG A 19 -8.04 -8.15 10.07
N LYS A 20 -8.34 -8.48 8.81
CA LYS A 20 -7.40 -8.24 7.71
C LYS A 20 -7.30 -6.74 7.47
N ALA A 21 -6.20 -6.12 7.90
CA ALA A 21 -5.91 -4.72 7.64
C ALA A 21 -5.80 -4.46 6.13
N ARG A 22 -6.56 -3.49 5.61
CA ARG A 22 -6.56 -3.11 4.18
C ARG A 22 -6.94 -1.65 4.02
N GLY A 23 -6.51 -1.03 2.93
CA GLY A 23 -6.91 0.32 2.60
C GLY A 23 -6.07 0.97 1.52
N LEU A 24 -6.17 2.29 1.43
CA LEU A 24 -5.48 3.13 0.46
C LEU A 24 -4.23 3.77 1.07
N LEU A 25 -3.23 3.97 0.21
CA LEU A 25 -2.06 4.80 0.49
C LEU A 25 -2.24 6.14 -0.20
N LEU A 26 -2.18 7.21 0.60
CA LEU A 26 -2.35 8.58 0.14
C LEU A 26 -1.01 9.32 0.18
N GLY A 27 -0.75 10.12 -0.84
CA GLY A 27 0.44 10.95 -0.91
C GLY A 27 0.75 11.36 -2.34
N HIS A 28 2.01 11.27 -2.73
CA HIS A 28 2.44 11.69 -4.07
C HIS A 28 3.60 10.85 -4.62
N ARG A 29 3.83 10.96 -5.93
CA ARG A 29 4.93 10.29 -6.65
C ARG A 29 5.92 11.34 -7.17
N ARG A 30 7.22 11.12 -7.03
CA ARG A 30 8.27 11.94 -7.69
C ARG A 30 9.23 11.00 -8.41
N GLY A 31 9.22 11.01 -9.74
CA GLY A 31 9.93 10.01 -10.54
C GLY A 31 9.49 8.59 -10.17
N GLY A 32 10.45 7.68 -9.94
CA GLY A 32 10.19 6.32 -9.47
C GLY A 32 9.96 6.17 -7.96
N ARG A 33 9.85 7.27 -7.20
CA ARG A 33 9.72 7.24 -5.73
C ARG A 33 8.28 7.54 -5.28
N PHE A 34 7.83 6.80 -4.28
CA PHE A 34 6.51 6.94 -3.66
C PHE A 34 6.64 7.56 -2.26
N PHE A 35 5.88 8.62 -2.01
CA PHE A 35 5.85 9.31 -0.72
C PHE A 35 4.49 9.08 -0.08
N ILE A 36 4.43 8.13 0.86
CA ILE A 36 3.23 7.87 1.66
C ILE A 36 3.13 8.91 2.77
N GLU A 37 2.05 9.68 2.76
CA GLU A 37 1.79 10.75 3.71
C GLU A 37 0.67 10.41 4.69
N ARG A 38 -0.35 9.69 4.21
CA ARG A 38 -1.49 9.23 5.02
C ARG A 38 -1.94 7.86 4.54
N ILE A 39 -2.75 7.20 5.36
CA ILE A 39 -3.47 5.99 4.96
C ILE A 39 -4.96 6.20 5.16
N TYR A 40 -5.77 5.53 4.35
CA TYR A 40 -7.22 5.49 4.54
C TYR A 40 -7.66 4.02 4.66
N PRO A 41 -8.08 3.58 5.86
CA PRO A 41 -8.52 2.20 6.08
C PRO A 41 -9.82 1.90 5.34
N CYS A 42 -9.92 0.72 4.73
CA CYS A 42 -11.11 0.32 3.99
C CYS A 42 -11.44 -1.16 4.18
N SER A 43 -12.74 -1.49 4.07
CA SER A 43 -13.25 -2.86 4.18
C SER A 43 -13.30 -3.63 2.85
N PHE A 44 -12.99 -3.00 1.72
CA PHE A 44 -13.05 -3.68 0.42
C PHE A 44 -11.95 -4.76 0.27
N ARG A 45 -11.97 -5.48 -0.86
CA ARG A 45 -10.93 -6.46 -1.23
C ARG A 45 -9.58 -5.74 -1.43
N LEU A 46 -8.57 -6.38 -2.02
CA LEU A 46 -7.30 -5.66 -2.26
C LEU A 46 -7.53 -4.40 -3.12
N PHE A 47 -8.36 -4.53 -4.15
CA PHE A 47 -8.70 -3.42 -5.02
C PHE A 47 -10.20 -3.09 -4.92
N PRO A 48 -10.57 -1.81 -4.92
CA PRO A 48 -11.95 -1.39 -5.08
C PRO A 48 -12.46 -1.70 -6.50
N GLY A 49 -13.78 -1.62 -6.73
CA GLY A 49 -14.29 -1.58 -8.11
C GLY A 49 -13.96 -0.25 -8.79
N THR A 50 -13.84 -0.23 -10.13
CA THR A 50 -13.42 0.97 -10.90
C THR A 50 -14.23 2.23 -10.58
N ARG A 51 -15.57 2.11 -10.47
CA ARG A 51 -16.44 3.26 -10.13
C ARG A 51 -16.13 3.80 -8.74
N MET A 52 -15.95 2.92 -7.76
CA MET A 52 -15.60 3.31 -6.40
C MET A 52 -14.20 3.90 -6.33
N PHE A 53 -13.24 3.33 -7.06
CA PHE A 53 -11.89 3.89 -7.17
C PHE A 53 -11.93 5.34 -7.66
N ARG A 54 -12.62 5.62 -8.77
CA ARG A 54 -12.73 6.97 -9.33
C ARG A 54 -13.39 7.95 -8.36
N ALA A 55 -14.42 7.52 -7.64
CA ALA A 55 -15.08 8.35 -6.64
C ALA A 55 -14.12 8.68 -5.48
N LEU A 56 -13.41 7.68 -4.95
CA LEU A 56 -12.41 7.88 -3.89
C LEU A 56 -11.25 8.75 -4.38
N ASP A 57 -10.77 8.54 -5.60
CA ASP A 57 -9.69 9.33 -6.19
C ASP A 57 -10.12 10.80 -6.37
N GLY A 58 -11.39 11.06 -6.70
CA GLY A 58 -11.95 12.41 -6.70
C GLY A 58 -11.99 13.06 -5.31
N VAL A 59 -12.42 12.32 -4.27
CA VAL A 59 -12.43 12.79 -2.87
C VAL A 59 -11.01 13.09 -2.38
N PHE A 60 -10.04 12.29 -2.78
CA PHE A 60 -8.64 12.46 -2.41
C PHE A 60 -7.83 13.25 -3.45
N GLU A 61 -8.48 13.92 -4.41
CA GLU A 61 -7.84 14.83 -5.38
C GLU A 61 -6.67 14.17 -6.15
N GLY A 62 -6.82 12.91 -6.55
CA GLY A 62 -5.80 12.16 -7.30
C GLY A 62 -4.61 11.68 -6.46
N ARG A 63 -4.67 11.80 -5.12
CA ARG A 63 -3.56 11.47 -4.21
C ARG A 63 -3.48 9.99 -3.83
N ILE A 64 -4.32 9.13 -4.41
CA ILE A 64 -4.21 7.68 -4.20
C ILE A 64 -3.00 7.16 -4.95
N ILE A 65 -1.91 6.88 -4.24
CA ILE A 65 -0.66 6.36 -4.81
C ILE A 65 -0.56 4.84 -4.73
N GLY A 66 -1.46 4.19 -3.99
CA GLY A 66 -1.40 2.76 -3.79
C GLY A 66 -2.44 2.20 -2.82
N PHE A 67 -2.22 0.94 -2.48
CA PHE A 67 -3.05 0.10 -1.63
C PHE A 67 -2.17 -0.58 -0.59
N TYR A 68 -2.72 -0.88 0.58
CA TYR A 68 -2.03 -1.72 1.54
C TYR A 68 -2.94 -2.87 1.99
N ARG A 69 -2.31 -3.97 2.41
CA ARG A 69 -3.02 -5.13 2.95
C ARG A 69 -2.18 -5.90 3.96
N SER A 70 -2.83 -6.64 4.84
CA SER A 70 -2.17 -7.66 5.63
C SER A 70 -1.93 -8.94 4.85
N GLY A 71 -0.79 -9.58 5.16
CA GLY A 71 -0.35 -10.84 4.55
C GLY A 71 0.16 -10.69 3.12
N ARG A 72 0.71 -11.78 2.58
CA ARG A 72 1.27 -11.82 1.22
C ARG A 72 0.20 -11.90 0.14
N LEU A 73 0.47 -11.25 -0.98
CA LEU A 73 -0.23 -11.40 -2.24
C LEU A 73 0.42 -12.52 -3.03
N SER A 74 -0.37 -13.49 -3.46
CA SER A 74 0.11 -14.47 -4.44
C SER A 74 0.25 -13.83 -5.82
N GLN A 75 1.14 -14.36 -6.67
CA GLN A 75 1.25 -13.89 -8.05
C GLN A 75 -0.05 -14.08 -8.84
N SER A 76 -0.83 -15.13 -8.54
CA SER A 76 -2.16 -15.36 -9.13
C SER A 76 -3.16 -14.26 -8.76
N GLU A 77 -3.13 -13.78 -7.52
CA GLU A 77 -3.94 -12.62 -7.11
C GLU A 77 -3.45 -11.32 -7.76
N ALA A 78 -2.13 -11.13 -7.87
CA ALA A 78 -1.54 -9.98 -8.54
C ALA A 78 -1.97 -9.90 -10.02
N GLY A 79 -2.03 -11.04 -10.71
CA GLY A 79 -2.51 -11.14 -12.09
C GLY A 79 -3.95 -10.68 -12.32
N LYS A 80 -4.76 -10.59 -11.26
CA LYS A 80 -6.15 -10.12 -11.29
C LYS A 80 -6.28 -8.64 -10.91
N SER A 81 -5.17 -7.90 -10.86
CA SER A 81 -5.21 -6.47 -10.59
C SER A 81 -6.01 -5.73 -11.67
N PRO A 82 -6.81 -4.72 -11.31
CA PRO A 82 -7.51 -3.91 -12.29
C PRO A 82 -6.54 -2.94 -13.00
N PRO A 83 -6.86 -2.45 -14.21
CA PRO A 83 -5.97 -1.56 -14.96
C PRO A 83 -5.53 -0.30 -14.21
N PHE A 84 -6.40 0.28 -13.38
CA PHE A 84 -6.06 1.47 -12.59
C PHE A 84 -5.02 1.22 -11.49
N ALA A 85 -4.73 -0.05 -11.16
CA ALA A 85 -3.70 -0.40 -10.21
C ALA A 85 -2.29 -0.34 -10.84
N CYS A 86 -2.17 -0.37 -12.17
CA CYS A 86 -0.87 -0.31 -12.85
C CYS A 86 -0.11 0.97 -12.45
N GLY A 87 1.18 0.82 -12.13
CA GLY A 87 2.05 1.89 -11.64
C GLY A 87 1.75 2.37 -10.22
N LYS A 88 0.79 1.74 -9.50
CA LYS A 88 0.47 2.04 -8.10
C LYS A 88 1.24 1.11 -7.16
N LEU A 89 1.48 1.62 -5.95
CA LEU A 89 2.15 0.89 -4.89
C LEU A 89 1.20 -0.12 -4.22
N VAL A 90 1.65 -1.33 -3.98
CA VAL A 90 1.03 -2.31 -3.08
C VAL A 90 1.97 -2.50 -1.90
N LEU A 91 1.47 -2.23 -0.70
CA LEU A 91 2.21 -2.38 0.55
C LEU A 91 1.63 -3.53 1.36
N GLU A 92 2.36 -4.65 1.39
CA GLU A 92 2.01 -5.72 2.31
C GLU A 92 2.56 -5.40 3.69
N ILE A 93 1.71 -5.56 4.71
CA ILE A 93 2.07 -5.36 6.11
C ILE A 93 1.90 -6.65 6.90
N SER A 94 2.81 -6.87 7.84
CA SER A 94 2.68 -7.92 8.85
C SER A 94 3.30 -7.44 10.15
N HIS A 95 2.80 -7.98 11.27
CA HIS A 95 3.44 -7.79 12.56
C HIS A 95 4.32 -9.01 12.87
N ASP A 96 5.54 -8.74 13.32
CA ASP A 96 6.47 -9.72 13.85
C ASP A 96 6.78 -9.36 15.31
N PRO A 97 6.69 -10.32 16.26
CA PRO A 97 6.89 -10.03 17.68
C PRO A 97 8.26 -9.43 18.02
N GLN A 98 9.30 -9.73 17.25
CA GLN A 98 10.67 -9.28 17.50
C GLN A 98 11.03 -8.05 16.65
N LYS A 99 10.62 -8.05 15.38
CA LYS A 99 10.99 -7.02 14.39
C LYS A 99 9.96 -5.89 14.29
N GLY A 100 8.79 -6.05 14.91
CA GLY A 100 7.70 -5.09 14.86
C GLY A 100 6.98 -5.07 13.52
N LEU A 101 6.73 -3.87 12.97
CA LEU A 101 6.05 -3.70 11.69
C LEU A 101 6.98 -4.08 10.54
N ILE A 102 6.63 -5.14 9.80
CA ILE A 102 7.30 -5.52 8.55
C ILE A 102 6.50 -4.96 7.37
N LEU A 103 7.22 -4.32 6.45
CA LEU A 103 6.69 -3.71 5.23
C LEU A 103 7.32 -4.38 4.01
N ARG A 104 6.49 -4.79 3.05
CA ARG A 104 6.96 -5.31 1.75
C ARG A 104 6.28 -4.51 0.64
N PRO A 105 6.92 -3.44 0.15
CA PRO A 105 6.38 -2.64 -0.93
C PRO A 105 6.71 -3.26 -2.29
N ALA A 106 5.73 -3.23 -3.19
CA ALA A 106 5.88 -3.62 -4.59
C ALA A 106 5.01 -2.73 -5.48
N VAL A 107 5.41 -2.51 -6.73
CA VAL A 107 4.60 -1.80 -7.73
C VAL A 107 3.87 -2.81 -8.59
N VAL A 108 2.62 -2.54 -8.92
CA VAL A 108 1.88 -3.31 -9.92
C VAL A 108 2.33 -2.88 -11.31
N GLU A 109 2.91 -3.78 -12.07
CA GLU A 109 3.32 -3.56 -13.45
C GLU A 109 2.47 -4.42 -14.41
N TYR A 110 2.50 -4.07 -15.69
CA TYR A 110 1.79 -4.78 -16.75
C TYR A 110 2.70 -5.03 -17.96
N SER A 111 2.65 -6.25 -18.49
CA SER A 111 3.28 -6.60 -19.76
C SER A 111 2.31 -7.39 -20.63
N LYS A 112 1.88 -8.56 -20.15
CA LYS A 112 0.78 -9.37 -20.72
C LYS A 112 -0.28 -9.69 -19.67
N SER A 113 0.18 -9.89 -18.44
CA SER A 113 -0.61 -9.97 -17.22
C SER A 113 -0.05 -8.95 -16.21
N PHE A 114 -0.83 -8.66 -15.17
CA PHE A 114 -0.36 -7.86 -14.05
C PHE A 114 0.58 -8.67 -13.16
N PHE A 115 1.61 -8.03 -12.62
CA PHE A 115 2.56 -8.64 -11.70
C PHE A 115 3.10 -7.61 -10.70
N LEU A 116 3.68 -8.09 -9.60
CA LEU A 116 4.31 -7.25 -8.59
C LEU A 116 5.83 -7.17 -8.80
N VAL A 117 6.36 -5.96 -8.84
CA VAL A 117 7.80 -5.69 -8.81
C VAL A 117 8.17 -5.13 -7.44
N PRO A 118 8.94 -5.87 -6.60
CA PRO A 118 9.40 -5.36 -5.32
C PRO A 118 10.16 -4.04 -5.47
N VAL A 119 9.92 -3.09 -4.56
CA VAL A 119 10.65 -1.82 -4.53
C VAL A 119 11.36 -1.64 -3.20
N ALA A 120 12.44 -0.87 -3.20
CA ALA A 120 13.18 -0.58 -1.98
C ALA A 120 12.37 0.38 -1.09
N LEU A 121 12.31 0.08 0.20
CA LEU A 121 11.89 1.05 1.21
C LEU A 121 13.08 1.93 1.54
N ALA A 122 12.97 3.23 1.31
CA ALA A 122 14.03 4.16 1.70
C ALA A 122 14.27 4.11 3.21
N GLU A 123 15.54 4.08 3.61
CA GLU A 123 15.91 4.20 5.01
C GLU A 123 15.43 5.54 5.58
N ARG A 124 15.05 5.52 6.86
CA ARG A 124 14.69 6.77 7.55
C ARG A 124 15.95 7.66 7.54
N PRO A 125 15.86 8.93 7.12
CA PRO A 125 16.96 9.85 7.32
C PRO A 125 17.27 9.85 8.82
N LYS A 126 18.48 9.44 9.20
CA LYS A 126 18.98 9.65 10.56
C LYS A 126 19.07 11.17 10.69
N GLY A 127 18.14 11.76 11.44
CA GLY A 127 18.20 13.18 11.73
C GLY A 127 19.57 13.48 12.32
N LYS A 128 20.32 14.42 11.72
CA LYS A 128 21.42 15.07 12.42
C LYS A 128 20.78 15.76 13.62
N ARG A 129 21.07 15.23 14.81
CA ARG A 129 20.88 15.96 16.06
C ARG A 129 21.89 17.09 16.12
#